data_AF-A0AB40CNC7-F1
#
_entry.id   AF-A0AB40CNC7-F1
#
_cell.length_a   1.000
_cell.length_b   1.000
_cell.length_c   1.000
_cell.angle_alpha   90.00
_cell.angle_beta   90.00
_cell.angle_gamma   90.00
#
_symmetry.space_group_name_H-M   'P 1'
#
loop_
_entity.id
_entity.type
_entity.pdbx_description
1 polymer ?
#
loop_
_entity_poly.entity_id
_entity_poly.type
_entity_poly.pdbx_seq_one_letter_code
_entity_poly.pdbx_strand_id
1 'polypeptide(L)'
;MKIVITMMIMMMMMMMMMVVGSNAAGVSCGDVVSALIPCGPYLLGQGADKPSDECCKSAQGLNKMVATVTMRRQLCECMEQTGPSFGVEPKRASGLPSYCRLKLDIPVSLHTNCSLIK
;
A
#
# COMPACT_ATOMS: atom_id res chain seq x y z
N MET A 1 -1.95 26.59 -9.05
CA MET A 1 -2.29 25.61 -7.99
C MET A 1 -3.60 24.87 -8.26
N LYS A 2 -4.76 25.55 -8.43
CA LYS A 2 -6.05 24.90 -8.75
C LYS A 2 -5.99 23.94 -9.94
N ILE A 3 -5.37 24.36 -11.05
CA ILE A 3 -5.18 23.55 -12.27
C ILE A 3 -4.34 22.29 -12.03
N VAL A 4 -3.29 22.38 -11.22
CA VAL A 4 -2.39 21.23 -10.91
C VAL A 4 -3.15 20.21 -10.05
N ILE A 5 -3.97 20.69 -9.11
CA ILE A 5 -4.84 19.86 -8.28
C ILE A 5 -5.90 19.17 -9.15
N THR A 6 -6.53 19.89 -10.09
CA THR A 6 -7.51 19.29 -11.02
C THR A 6 -6.88 18.22 -11.92
N MET A 7 -5.65 18.43 -12.41
CA MET A 7 -4.93 17.44 -13.22
C MET A 7 -4.54 16.20 -12.42
N MET A 8 -4.10 16.36 -11.17
CA MET A 8 -3.84 15.22 -10.26
C MET A 8 -5.11 14.42 -9.97
N ILE A 9 -6.23 15.09 -9.73
CA ILE A 9 -7.53 14.43 -9.49
C ILE A 9 -8.01 13.67 -10.74
N MET A 10 -7.86 14.25 -11.94
CA MET A 10 -8.19 13.57 -13.20
C MET A 10 -7.30 12.35 -13.45
N MET A 11 -6.01 12.46 -13.15
CA MET A 11 -5.06 11.35 -13.31
C MET A 11 -5.34 10.22 -12.32
N MET A 12 -5.72 10.56 -11.08
CA MET A 12 -6.18 9.61 -10.05
C MET A 12 -7.50 8.94 -10.46
N MET A 13 -8.45 9.67 -11.03
CA MET A 13 -9.71 9.11 -11.54
C MET A 13 -9.50 8.17 -12.74
N MET A 14 -8.57 8.49 -13.65
CA MET A 14 -8.22 7.60 -14.76
C MET A 14 -7.55 6.29 -14.30
N MET A 15 -6.74 6.34 -13.24
CA MET A 15 -6.17 5.13 -12.63
C MET A 15 -7.25 4.25 -11.97
N MET A 16 -8.29 4.84 -11.38
CA MET A 16 -9.42 4.10 -10.80
C MET A 16 -10.24 3.34 -11.86
N MET A 17 -10.33 3.84 -13.09
CA MET A 17 -11.06 3.16 -14.17
C MET A 17 -10.37 1.89 -14.70
N MET A 18 -9.08 1.71 -14.42
CA MET A 18 -8.37 0.46 -14.73
C MET A 18 -8.67 -0.66 -13.71
N VAL A 19 -9.43 -0.38 -12.65
CA VAL A 19 -9.74 -1.30 -11.53
C VAL A 19 -11.06 -2.03 -11.74
N VAL A 20 -11.49 -2.25 -13.00
CA VAL A 20 -12.62 -3.16 -13.28
C VAL A 20 -12.07 -4.58 -13.39
N GLY A 21 -11.66 -5.12 -12.24
CA GLY A 21 -11.14 -6.48 -12.10
C GLY A 21 -11.74 -7.14 -10.87
N SER A 22 -12.71 -8.01 -11.12
CA SER A 22 -13.19 -9.06 -10.21
C SER A 22 -14.11 -8.61 -9.06
N ASN A 23 -15.41 -8.77 -9.30
CA ASN A 23 -16.45 -9.04 -8.30
C ASN A 23 -16.21 -10.36 -7.53
N ALA A 24 -15.08 -10.43 -6.83
CA ALA A 24 -14.78 -11.33 -5.74
C ALA A 24 -14.48 -10.44 -4.52
N ALA A 25 -14.76 -10.91 -3.30
CA ALA A 25 -14.41 -10.19 -2.08
C ALA A 25 -12.87 -10.07 -1.92
N GLY A 26 -12.24 -9.19 -2.68
CA GLY A 26 -10.80 -9.00 -2.81
C GLY A 26 -10.40 -7.55 -2.54
N VAL A 27 -9.14 -7.33 -2.18
CA VAL A 27 -8.59 -5.99 -1.94
C VAL A 27 -8.06 -5.46 -3.27
N SER A 28 -8.49 -4.27 -3.68
CA SER A 28 -7.97 -3.63 -4.89
C SER A 28 -6.67 -2.87 -4.61
N CYS A 29 -5.83 -2.66 -5.63
CA CYS A 29 -4.65 -1.81 -5.46
C CYS A 29 -5.00 -0.36 -5.10
N GLY A 30 -6.19 0.12 -5.50
CA GLY A 30 -6.70 1.42 -5.08
C GLY A 30 -6.93 1.49 -3.58
N ASP A 31 -7.48 0.44 -2.98
CA ASP A 31 -7.70 0.34 -1.53
C ASP A 31 -6.37 0.30 -0.77
N VAL A 32 -5.39 -0.44 -1.29
CA VAL A 32 -4.03 -0.51 -0.73
C VAL A 32 -3.36 0.86 -0.73
N VAL A 33 -3.33 1.52 -1.88
CA VAL A 33 -2.72 2.85 -2.02
C VAL A 33 -3.42 3.83 -1.08
N SER A 34 -4.75 3.84 -1.07
CA SER A 34 -5.55 4.73 -0.22
C SER A 34 -5.26 4.51 1.27
N ALA A 35 -5.15 3.26 1.70
CA ALA A 35 -4.80 2.92 3.08
C ALA A 35 -3.37 3.33 3.46
N LEU A 36 -2.45 3.45 2.50
CA LEU A 36 -1.05 3.79 2.76
C LEU A 36 -0.71 5.28 2.54
N ILE A 37 -1.66 6.11 2.09
CA ILE A 37 -1.52 7.57 2.03
C ILE A 37 -0.93 8.18 3.32
N PRO A 38 -1.44 7.88 4.53
CA PRO A 38 -0.88 8.45 5.77
C PRO A 38 0.57 8.00 6.05
N CYS A 39 1.02 6.91 5.41
CA CYS A 39 2.38 6.39 5.52
C CYS A 39 3.37 7.03 4.53
N GLY A 40 2.88 7.80 3.55
CA GLY A 40 3.69 8.42 2.49
C GLY A 40 4.98 9.10 2.99
N PRO A 41 4.94 10.02 3.97
CA PRO A 41 6.15 10.69 4.46
C PRO A 41 7.23 9.72 4.97
N TYR A 42 6.82 8.65 5.65
CA TYR A 42 7.74 7.59 6.06
C TYR A 42 8.22 6.80 4.85
N LEU A 43 7.31 6.21 4.08
CA LEU A 43 7.59 5.31 2.96
C LEU A 43 8.47 5.95 1.88
N LEU A 44 8.36 7.25 1.65
CA LEU A 44 9.08 7.98 0.60
C LEU A 44 10.39 8.60 1.07
N GLY A 45 10.84 8.38 2.31
CA GLY A 45 12.06 9.02 2.80
C GLY A 45 11.90 10.49 3.24
N GLN A 46 10.69 11.07 3.14
CA GLN A 46 10.45 12.52 3.25
C GLN A 46 10.01 12.99 4.66
N GLY A 47 9.99 12.10 5.64
CA GLY A 47 9.60 12.38 7.02
C GLY A 47 10.47 11.65 8.03
N ALA A 48 10.00 11.60 9.28
CA ALA A 48 10.70 10.95 10.37
C ALA A 48 11.10 9.49 10.04
N ASP A 49 12.15 9.00 10.69
CA ASP A 49 12.63 7.61 10.55
C ASP A 49 11.66 6.57 11.12
N LYS A 50 10.54 7.02 11.71
CA LYS A 50 9.47 6.19 12.23
C LYS A 50 8.14 6.59 11.59
N PRO A 51 7.27 5.61 11.28
CA PRO A 51 5.91 5.91 10.84
C PRO A 51 5.11 6.63 11.94
N SER A 52 4.17 7.48 11.53
CA SER A 52 3.23 8.12 12.44
C SER A 52 2.24 7.12 13.02
N ASP A 53 1.60 7.46 14.15
CA ASP A 53 0.54 6.64 14.72
C ASP A 53 -0.63 6.44 13.75
N GLU A 54 -0.99 7.48 12.99
CA GLU A 54 -2.02 7.42 11.95
C GLU A 54 -1.64 6.46 10.81
N CYS A 55 -0.38 6.48 10.38
CA CYS A 55 0.14 5.49 9.43
C CYS A 55 0.01 4.08 9.99
N CYS A 56 0.44 3.84 11.23
CA CYS A 56 0.38 2.52 11.84
C CYS A 56 -1.06 2.04 12.04
N LYS A 57 -1.98 2.91 12.45
CA LYS A 57 -3.41 2.60 12.57
C LYS A 57 -4.01 2.24 11.22
N SER A 58 -3.65 2.97 10.16
CA SER A 58 -4.10 2.67 8.80
C SER A 58 -3.53 1.34 8.29
N ALA A 59 -2.23 1.08 8.48
CA ALA A 59 -1.58 -0.17 8.11
C ALA A 59 -2.15 -1.38 8.88
N GLN A 60 -2.53 -1.21 10.15
CA GLN A 60 -3.25 -2.22 10.92
C GLN A 60 -4.66 -2.47 10.37
N GLY A 61 -5.36 -1.41 9.95
CA GLY A 61 -6.64 -1.51 9.27
C GLY A 61 -6.52 -2.30 7.96
N LEU A 62 -5.51 -1.96 7.14
CA LEU A 62 -5.19 -2.70 5.93
C LEU A 62 -4.95 -4.17 6.25
N ASN A 63 -4.10 -4.50 7.23
CA ASN A 63 -3.81 -5.89 7.63
C ASN A 63 -5.06 -6.68 8.04
N LYS A 64 -6.11 -6.04 8.56
CA LYS A 64 -7.39 -6.69 8.87
C LYS A 64 -8.26 -6.94 7.64
N MET A 65 -8.11 -6.13 6.58
CA MET A 65 -8.87 -6.29 5.33
C MET A 65 -8.38 -7.51 4.54
N VAL A 66 -7.08 -7.79 4.56
CA VAL A 66 -6.44 -8.90 3.84
C VAL A 66 -6.36 -10.17 4.69
N ALA A 67 -7.53 -10.67 5.10
CA ALA A 67 -7.65 -11.83 6.00
C ALA A 67 -7.33 -13.18 5.33
N THR A 68 -7.38 -13.26 4.00
CA THR A 68 -7.14 -14.50 3.25
C THR A 68 -5.80 -14.46 2.51
N VAL A 69 -5.25 -15.64 2.23
CA VAL A 69 -4.00 -15.80 1.46
C VAL A 69 -4.09 -15.10 0.10
N THR A 70 -5.23 -15.25 -0.58
CA THR A 70 -5.50 -14.59 -1.85
C THR A 70 -5.41 -13.07 -1.73
N MET A 71 -6.04 -12.48 -0.72
CA MET A 71 -6.03 -11.03 -0.49
C MET A 71 -4.64 -10.52 -0.13
N ARG A 72 -3.87 -11.29 0.64
CA ARG A 72 -2.48 -10.98 0.98
C ARG A 72 -1.57 -11.01 -0.24
N ARG A 73 -1.78 -11.98 -1.13
CA ARG A 73 -1.09 -12.05 -2.42
C ARG A 73 -1.43 -10.85 -3.31
N GLN A 74 -2.71 -10.49 -3.41
CA GLN A 74 -3.15 -9.29 -4.15
C GLN A 74 -2.48 -8.01 -3.61
N LEU A 75 -2.46 -7.82 -2.28
CA LEU A 75 -1.77 -6.69 -1.65
C LEU A 75 -0.27 -6.67 -2.01
N CYS A 76 0.40 -7.82 -1.93
CA CYS A 76 1.81 -7.93 -2.29
C CYS A 76 2.05 -7.55 -3.76
N GLU A 77 1.26 -8.11 -4.69
CA GLU A 77 1.33 -7.81 -6.12
C GLU A 77 1.06 -6.32 -6.40
N CYS A 78 0.13 -5.70 -5.68
CA CYS A 78 -0.12 -4.26 -5.77
C CYS A 78 1.08 -3.43 -5.30
N MET A 79 1.70 -3.80 -4.18
CA MET A 79 2.87 -3.10 -3.64
C MET A 79 4.07 -3.21 -4.59
N GLU A 80 4.30 -4.39 -5.18
CA GLU A 80 5.37 -4.63 -6.16
C GLU A 80 5.18 -3.77 -7.41
N GLN A 81 3.95 -3.69 -7.94
CA GLN A 81 3.64 -2.92 -9.15
C GLN A 81 3.66 -1.41 -8.92
N THR A 82 3.11 -0.94 -7.79
CA THR A 82 2.85 0.50 -7.58
C THR A 82 3.95 1.19 -6.76
N GLY A 83 4.57 0.47 -5.82
CA GLY A 83 5.59 1.02 -4.92
C GLY A 83 6.73 1.75 -5.64
N PRO A 84 7.37 1.14 -6.66
CA PRO A 84 8.42 1.79 -7.43
C PRO A 84 7.94 3.06 -8.14
N SER A 85 6.74 3.04 -8.73
CA SER A 85 6.16 4.20 -9.42
C SER A 85 5.88 5.38 -8.49
N PHE A 86 5.59 5.10 -7.21
CA PHE A 86 5.41 6.13 -6.19
C PHE A 86 6.72 6.57 -5.52
N GLY A 87 7.85 5.93 -5.79
CA GLY A 87 9.14 6.22 -5.15
C GLY A 87 9.24 5.70 -3.72
N VAL A 88 8.53 4.60 -3.41
CA VAL A 88 8.60 3.96 -2.09
C VAL A 88 10.00 3.38 -1.87
N GLU A 89 10.60 3.75 -0.75
CA GLU A 89 11.90 3.22 -0.31
C GLU A 89 11.75 1.78 0.20
N PRO A 90 12.37 0.78 -0.45
CA PRO A 90 12.17 -0.64 -0.10
C PRO A 90 12.55 -0.98 1.35
N LYS A 91 13.58 -0.30 1.88
CA LYS A 91 14.03 -0.47 3.27
C LYS A 91 12.99 0.04 4.26
N ARG A 92 12.33 1.16 3.96
CA ARG A 92 11.28 1.73 4.82
C ARG A 92 9.99 0.93 4.73
N ALA A 93 9.60 0.49 3.52
CA ALA A 93 8.48 -0.43 3.35
C ALA A 93 8.65 -1.71 4.18
N SER A 94 9.83 -2.33 4.11
CA SER A 94 10.16 -3.55 4.88
C SER A 94 10.22 -3.32 6.40
N GLY A 95 10.48 -2.09 6.84
CA GLY A 95 10.48 -1.71 8.26
C GLY A 95 9.08 -1.48 8.84
N LEU A 96 8.09 -1.16 8.00
CA LEU A 96 6.74 -0.79 8.42
C LEU A 96 6.06 -1.84 9.33
N PRO A 97 6.08 -3.15 9.01
CA PRO A 97 5.43 -4.15 9.87
C PRO A 97 6.03 -4.20 11.27
N SER A 98 7.35 -4.07 11.36
CA SER A 98 8.08 -4.10 12.64
C SER A 98 7.77 -2.86 13.48
N TYR A 99 7.81 -1.66 12.88
CA TYR A 99 7.52 -0.42 13.59
C TYR A 99 6.07 -0.34 14.07
N CYS A 100 5.12 -0.75 13.23
CA CYS A 100 3.69 -0.69 13.54
C CYS A 100 3.16 -1.91 14.29
N ARG A 101 4.04 -2.84 14.66
CA ARG A 101 3.73 -4.10 15.38
C ARG A 101 2.59 -4.87 14.70
N LEU A 102 2.63 -4.95 13.38
CA LEU A 102 1.66 -5.74 12.62
C LEU A 102 1.91 -7.21 12.95
N LYS A 103 0.86 -7.93 13.36
CA LYS A 103 0.93 -9.38 13.51
C LYS A 103 1.14 -9.96 12.12
N LEU A 104 2.36 -10.43 11.89
CA LEU A 104 2.91 -10.87 10.62
C LEU A 104 2.07 -11.99 9.99
N ASP A 105 1.15 -11.60 9.12
CA ASP A 105 0.64 -12.49 8.07
C ASP A 105 0.99 -11.96 6.67
N ILE A 106 1.69 -10.83 6.57
CA ILE A 106 1.93 -10.14 5.30
C ILE A 106 3.37 -9.64 5.23
N PRO A 107 4.18 -10.17 4.31
CA PRO A 107 5.45 -9.57 3.99
C PRO A 107 5.21 -8.28 3.19
N VAL A 108 5.30 -7.12 3.87
CA VAL A 108 5.32 -5.80 3.21
C VAL A 108 6.74 -5.52 2.74
N SER A 109 7.27 -6.35 1.83
CA SER A 109 8.55 -6.05 1.19
C SER A 109 8.39 -6.08 -0.32
N LEU A 110 8.85 -5.01 -0.96
CA LEU A 110 8.81 -4.79 -2.41
C LEU A 110 9.62 -5.82 -3.21
N HIS A 111 10.39 -6.69 -2.54
CA HIS A 111 11.21 -7.75 -3.12
C HIS A 111 10.75 -9.15 -2.70
N THR A 112 9.59 -9.25 -2.04
CA THR A 112 9.02 -10.57 -1.71
C THR A 112 8.47 -11.17 -2.98
N ASN A 113 8.86 -12.40 -3.32
CA ASN A 113 8.13 -13.15 -4.32
C ASN A 113 6.70 -13.43 -3.79
N CYS A 114 5.73 -12.64 -4.25
CA CYS A 114 4.33 -12.70 -3.81
C CYS A 114 3.69 -14.08 -4.04
N SER A 115 4.25 -14.91 -4.93
CA SER A 115 3.80 -16.28 -5.18
C SER A 115 4.12 -17.26 -4.05
N LEU A 116 4.99 -16.88 -3.09
CA LEU A 116 5.37 -17.71 -1.95
C LEU A 116 4.46 -17.49 -0.72
N ILE A 117 3.54 -16.53 -0.77
CA ILE A 117 2.56 -16.29 0.31
C ILE A 117 1.56 -17.46 0.33
N LYS A 118 1.43 -18.11 1.50
CA LYS A 118 0.61 -19.31 1.73
C LYS A 118 -0.46 -19.08 2.79
#